data_AF-A0A074YY58-F1
#
_entry.id   AF-A0A074YY58-F1
#
_cell.length_a   1.000
_cell.length_b   1.000
_cell.length_c   1.000
_cell.angle_alpha   90.00
_cell.angle_beta   90.00
_cell.angle_gamma   90.00
#
_symmetry.space_group_name_H-M   'P 1'
#
loop_
_entity.id
_entity.type
_entity.pdbx_description
1 polymer ?
#
loop_
_entity_poly.entity_id
_entity_poly.type
_entity_poly.pdbx_seq_one_letter_code
_entity_poly.pdbx_strand_id
1 'polypeptide(L)'
;MYKYFHVILLIGTSVVFGDKFIETPLKYCGPGLPCGDIAIGTPPQTMTVLFDSGSCHTWIRSVNSGTVFTSVPYDFRESSTYEPLAKTFSETYAACRISGRYMKEAITVAQFYCVHFTTQPVQIGEVMVQGVILAEAFEQSGACSQTRPFDGIFGLCLSSKTPETEPTIFEQLYKHGTFDTAVFSIWFKP
;
A
#
# COMPACT_ATOMS: atom_id res chain seq x y z
N MET A 1 6.59 -23.27 -16.36
CA MET A 1 7.76 -23.71 -15.56
C MET A 1 8.27 -22.49 -14.81
N TYR A 2 7.72 -22.21 -13.63
CA TYR A 2 8.11 -21.06 -12.80
C TYR A 2 8.86 -21.56 -11.57
N LYS A 3 10.02 -20.96 -11.38
CA LYS A 3 11.08 -21.35 -10.46
C LYS A 3 10.85 -20.73 -9.09
N TYR A 4 11.03 -21.59 -8.07
CA TYR A 4 11.26 -21.34 -6.64
C TYR A 4 10.36 -20.33 -5.91
N PHE A 5 9.45 -20.88 -5.09
CA PHE A 5 9.03 -20.24 -3.85
C PHE A 5 10.18 -20.33 -2.85
N HIS A 6 10.75 -19.20 -2.45
CA HIS A 6 11.47 -19.12 -1.19
C HIS A 6 10.50 -18.61 -0.13
N VAL A 7 9.82 -19.54 0.53
CA VAL A 7 9.14 -19.27 1.80
C VAL A 7 10.25 -19.17 2.84
N ILE A 8 10.50 -17.95 3.35
CA ILE A 8 11.38 -17.76 4.49
C ILE A 8 10.53 -17.41 5.69
N LEU A 9 10.40 -18.40 6.57
CA LEU A 9 9.89 -18.27 7.92
C LEU A 9 11.03 -17.74 8.80
N LEU A 10 10.86 -16.60 9.46
CA LEU A 10 11.58 -16.31 10.70
C LEU A 10 10.65 -15.69 11.75
N ILE A 11 10.70 -16.29 12.92
CA ILE A 11 10.12 -15.82 14.17
C ILE A 11 11.28 -15.18 14.93
N GLY A 12 11.33 -13.85 14.99
CA GLY A 12 12.41 -13.12 15.67
C GLY A 12 13.74 -13.07 14.89
N THR A 13 14.29 -11.85 14.78
CA THR A 13 15.47 -11.42 14.00
C THR A 13 15.34 -11.66 12.49
N SER A 14 15.04 -10.58 11.76
CA SER A 14 14.62 -10.51 10.36
C SER A 14 15.58 -11.20 9.37
N VAL A 15 15.06 -11.92 8.36
CA VAL A 15 15.84 -12.19 7.13
C VAL A 15 15.79 -10.94 6.29
N VAL A 16 16.94 -10.30 6.14
CA VAL A 16 17.06 -9.11 5.30
C VAL A 16 17.52 -9.54 3.90
N PHE A 17 16.68 -9.27 2.90
CA PHE A 17 17.05 -9.43 1.50
C PHE A 17 17.71 -8.13 1.00
N GLY A 18 18.98 -7.96 1.34
CA GLY A 18 19.78 -6.76 1.04
C GLY A 18 20.14 -5.96 2.29
N ASP A 19 20.60 -4.74 2.10
CA ASP A 19 20.98 -3.84 3.18
C ASP A 19 19.87 -2.86 3.55
N LYS A 20 18.89 -2.64 2.67
CA LYS A 20 17.77 -1.70 2.85
C LYS A 20 16.42 -2.40 2.81
N PHE A 21 15.62 -2.21 3.85
CA PHE A 21 14.27 -2.77 3.94
C PHE A 21 13.32 -1.88 4.74
N ILE A 22 12.01 -2.12 4.56
CA ILE A 22 10.93 -1.43 5.27
C ILE A 22 10.21 -2.46 6.13
N GLU A 23 9.95 -2.13 7.40
CA GLU A 23 9.05 -2.89 8.26
C GLU A 23 7.82 -2.06 8.62
N THR A 24 6.64 -2.64 8.34
CA THR A 24 5.34 -2.08 8.75
C THR A 24 4.73 -2.97 9.82
N PRO A 25 4.49 -2.47 11.04
CA PRO A 25 3.72 -3.20 12.04
C PRO A 25 2.32 -3.49 11.51
N LEU A 26 1.93 -4.76 11.53
CA LEU A 26 0.59 -5.18 11.13
C LEU A 26 -0.33 -5.32 12.35
N LYS A 27 -1.57 -4.87 12.17
CA LYS A 27 -2.74 -5.11 13.01
C LYS A 27 -3.78 -5.89 12.22
N TYR A 28 -4.85 -6.33 12.87
CA TYR A 28 -5.99 -6.95 12.19
C TYR A 28 -7.19 -6.00 12.21
N CYS A 29 -7.71 -5.63 11.05
CA CYS A 29 -8.97 -4.87 10.96
C CYS A 29 -10.21 -5.78 11.11
N GLY A 30 -10.01 -7.08 11.10
CA GLY A 30 -11.04 -8.10 11.20
C GLY A 30 -10.41 -9.49 11.11
N PRO A 31 -11.22 -10.57 11.22
CA PRO A 31 -10.71 -11.93 11.17
C PRO A 31 -9.91 -12.18 9.87
N GLY A 32 -8.60 -12.40 10.00
CA GLY A 32 -7.71 -12.70 8.88
C GLY A 32 -7.41 -11.54 7.93
N LEU A 33 -7.71 -10.29 8.31
CA LEU A 33 -7.47 -9.11 7.48
C LEU A 33 -6.22 -8.32 7.96
N PRO A 34 -5.03 -8.58 7.37
CA PRO A 34 -3.81 -7.88 7.76
C PRO A 34 -3.85 -6.42 7.32
N CYS A 35 -3.83 -5.52 8.29
CA CYS A 35 -3.84 -4.10 8.08
C CYS A 35 -2.60 -3.44 8.64
N GLY A 36 -2.30 -2.26 8.15
CA GLY A 36 -1.36 -1.35 8.80
C GLY A 36 -1.62 0.07 8.36
N ASP A 37 -0.87 0.99 8.95
CA ASP A 37 -1.02 2.40 8.70
C ASP A 37 0.04 2.85 7.69
N ILE A 38 -0.40 3.64 6.71
CA ILE A 38 0.45 4.37 5.78
C ILE A 38 0.11 5.85 5.88
N ALA A 39 1.07 6.72 5.53
CA ALA A 39 0.80 8.15 5.45
C ALA A 39 0.80 8.61 3.99
N ILE A 40 -0.16 9.45 3.63
CA ILE A 40 -0.34 9.99 2.28
C ILE A 40 -0.57 11.49 2.43
N GLY A 41 0.09 12.31 1.61
CA GLY A 41 -0.09 13.75 1.69
C GLY A 41 1.13 14.50 2.21
N THR A 42 1.16 15.80 1.90
CA THR A 42 2.03 16.77 2.58
C THR A 42 1.19 17.96 3.07
N PRO A 43 0.88 18.08 4.37
CA PRO A 43 1.27 17.21 5.48
C PRO A 43 0.68 15.78 5.40
N PRO A 44 1.32 14.79 6.06
CA PRO A 44 0.87 13.39 6.00
C PRO A 44 -0.49 13.17 6.67
N GLN A 45 -1.36 12.43 5.99
CA GLN A 45 -2.63 11.92 6.50
C GLN A 45 -2.53 10.41 6.67
N THR A 46 -2.76 9.92 7.88
CA THR A 46 -2.67 8.49 8.19
C THR A 46 -3.92 7.75 7.71
N MET A 47 -3.70 6.65 6.99
CA MET A 47 -4.74 5.80 6.42
C MET A 47 -4.49 4.35 6.84
N THR A 48 -5.50 3.68 7.38
CA THR A 48 -5.41 2.25 7.65
C THR A 48 -5.73 1.48 6.38
N VAL A 49 -4.79 0.70 5.86
CA VAL A 49 -4.94 -0.07 4.62
C VAL A 49 -4.91 -1.56 4.87
N LEU A 50 -5.70 -2.31 4.09
CA LEU A 50 -5.56 -3.76 3.97
C LEU A 50 -4.37 -4.08 3.03
N PHE A 51 -3.41 -4.86 3.51
CA PHE A 51 -2.33 -5.40 2.68
C PHE A 51 -2.84 -6.61 1.90
N ASP A 52 -3.08 -6.44 0.60
CA ASP A 52 -3.81 -7.39 -0.23
C ASP A 52 -2.90 -8.04 -1.30
N SER A 53 -2.57 -9.31 -1.11
CA SER A 53 -1.87 -10.12 -2.11
C SER A 53 -2.78 -10.56 -3.28
N GLY A 54 -4.09 -10.38 -3.17
CA GLY A 54 -5.07 -10.71 -4.20
C GLY A 54 -5.26 -9.62 -5.26
N SER A 55 -4.75 -8.40 -5.04
CA SER A 55 -4.87 -7.29 -5.98
C SER A 55 -3.57 -6.50 -6.16
N CYS A 56 -3.50 -5.74 -7.25
CA CYS A 56 -2.28 -5.04 -7.68
C CYS A 56 -2.35 -3.53 -7.46
N HIS A 57 -3.56 -2.98 -7.31
CA HIS A 57 -3.77 -1.54 -7.25
C HIS A 57 -3.97 -1.08 -5.81
N THR A 58 -3.27 0.00 -5.46
CA THR A 58 -3.45 0.71 -4.19
C THR A 58 -4.49 1.81 -4.36
N TRP A 59 -5.45 1.87 -3.45
CA TRP A 59 -6.48 2.91 -3.46
C TRP A 59 -6.92 3.27 -2.05
N ILE A 60 -7.40 4.50 -1.88
CA ILE A 60 -7.89 5.07 -0.61
C ILE A 60 -9.22 5.77 -0.86
N ARG A 61 -10.16 5.71 0.08
CA ARG A 61 -11.42 6.46 -0.05
C ARG A 61 -11.15 7.97 -0.04
N SER A 62 -11.63 8.67 -1.07
CA SER A 62 -11.56 10.15 -1.15
C SER A 62 -12.63 10.81 -0.27
N VAL A 63 -12.34 12.02 0.22
CA VAL A 63 -13.35 12.91 0.81
C VAL A 63 -14.46 13.27 -0.17
N ASN A 64 -14.18 13.23 -1.48
CA ASN A 64 -15.17 13.43 -2.55
C ASN A 64 -16.02 12.19 -2.84
N SER A 65 -15.84 11.09 -2.11
CA SER A 65 -16.61 9.88 -2.39
C SER A 65 -18.09 10.06 -2.05
N GLY A 66 -18.96 9.73 -3.01
CA GLY A 66 -20.42 9.74 -2.82
C GLY A 66 -20.93 8.63 -1.90
N THR A 67 -20.08 7.67 -1.57
CA THR A 67 -20.40 6.53 -0.70
C THR A 67 -19.44 6.47 0.48
N VAL A 68 -19.97 6.45 1.70
CA VAL A 68 -19.16 6.40 2.91
C VAL A 68 -19.01 4.95 3.35
N PHE A 69 -17.98 4.28 2.82
CA PHE A 69 -17.69 2.87 3.12
C PHE A 69 -16.52 2.63 4.07
N THR A 70 -15.89 3.69 4.57
CA THR A 70 -14.91 3.66 5.68
C THR A 70 -15.01 4.94 6.52
N SER A 71 -14.46 4.90 7.74
CA SER A 71 -14.45 6.02 8.70
C SER A 71 -13.58 7.19 8.29
N VAL A 72 -12.41 6.96 7.69
CA VAL A 72 -11.43 8.03 7.43
C VAL A 72 -11.29 8.24 5.92
N PRO A 73 -11.78 9.37 5.36
CA PRO A 73 -11.44 9.76 4.00
C PRO A 73 -10.05 10.41 3.92
N TYR A 74 -9.39 10.22 2.77
CA TYR A 74 -8.30 11.07 2.32
C TYR A 74 -8.82 12.42 1.81
N ASP A 75 -8.29 13.51 2.35
CA ASP A 75 -8.61 14.86 1.92
C ASP A 75 -7.50 15.43 1.05
N PHE A 76 -7.67 15.33 -0.27
CA PHE A 76 -6.70 15.85 -1.24
C PHE A 76 -6.45 17.36 -1.12
N ARG A 77 -7.37 18.12 -0.53
CA ARG A 77 -7.26 19.59 -0.38
C ARG A 77 -6.23 19.98 0.68
N GLU A 78 -5.96 19.06 1.60
CA GLU A 78 -4.99 19.23 2.68
C GLU A 78 -3.60 18.70 2.30
N SER A 79 -3.38 18.30 1.04
CA SER A 79 -2.06 17.89 0.54
C SER A 79 -1.52 18.86 -0.50
N SER A 80 -0.30 19.35 -0.28
CA SER A 80 0.46 20.15 -1.24
C SER A 80 1.15 19.33 -2.33
N THR A 81 1.22 18.00 -2.20
CA THR A 81 1.84 17.09 -3.17
C THR A 81 0.85 16.40 -4.10
N TYR A 82 -0.45 16.73 -3.97
CA TYR A 82 -1.51 16.05 -4.70
C TYR A 82 -1.53 16.48 -6.16
N GLU A 83 -1.47 15.52 -7.06
CA GLU A 83 -1.58 15.74 -8.51
C GLU A 83 -2.61 14.76 -9.10
N PRO A 84 -3.82 15.20 -9.50
CA PRO A 84 -4.80 14.33 -10.12
C PRO A 84 -4.35 13.93 -11.53
N LEU A 85 -4.55 12.65 -11.89
CA LEU A 85 -4.28 12.17 -13.25
C LEU A 85 -5.58 12.07 -14.05
N ALA A 86 -5.49 12.32 -15.36
CA ALA A 86 -6.62 12.19 -16.29
C ALA A 86 -6.92 10.71 -16.65
N LYS A 87 -6.82 9.79 -15.67
CA LYS A 87 -7.04 8.35 -15.84
C LYS A 87 -7.98 7.81 -14.77
N THR A 88 -9.04 7.13 -15.20
CA THR A 88 -10.03 6.54 -14.31
C THR A 88 -9.51 5.26 -13.66
N PHE A 89 -9.91 5.04 -12.42
CA PHE A 89 -9.67 3.81 -11.68
C PHE A 89 -10.99 3.05 -11.52
N SER A 90 -10.97 1.73 -11.71
CA SER A 90 -12.13 0.87 -11.45
C SER A 90 -11.65 -0.55 -11.19
N GLU A 91 -12.03 -1.10 -10.04
CA GLU A 91 -11.71 -2.47 -9.65
C GLU A 91 -12.91 -3.20 -9.07
N THR A 92 -12.98 -4.51 -9.33
CA THR A 92 -14.06 -5.37 -8.85
C THR A 92 -13.50 -6.33 -7.81
N TYR A 93 -14.05 -6.27 -6.60
CA TYR A 93 -13.70 -7.13 -5.47
C TYR A 93 -14.91 -7.96 -5.08
N ALA A 94 -14.89 -9.25 -5.43
CA ALA A 94 -16.05 -10.13 -5.27
C ALA A 94 -17.31 -9.49 -5.90
N ALA A 95 -18.32 -9.15 -5.08
CA ALA A 95 -19.56 -8.51 -5.52
C ALA A 95 -19.54 -6.97 -5.42
N CYS A 96 -18.41 -6.36 -5.00
CA CYS A 96 -18.22 -4.91 -4.97
C CYS A 96 -17.52 -4.41 -6.24
N ARG A 97 -17.82 -3.17 -6.61
CA ARG A 97 -16.99 -2.37 -7.51
C ARG A 97 -16.54 -1.09 -6.82
N ILE A 98 -15.26 -0.79 -6.85
CA ILE A 98 -14.67 0.48 -6.41
C ILE A 98 -14.28 1.26 -7.66
N SER A 99 -14.77 2.49 -7.79
CA SER A 99 -14.42 3.38 -8.90
C SER A 99 -13.88 4.71 -8.39
N GLY A 100 -13.07 5.36 -9.21
CA GLY A 100 -12.41 6.60 -8.84
C GLY A 100 -11.45 7.08 -9.92
N ARG A 101 -10.34 7.67 -9.50
CA ARG A 101 -9.33 8.24 -10.39
C ARG A 101 -7.94 8.01 -9.84
N TYR A 102 -6.97 7.83 -10.72
CA TYR A 102 -5.57 7.82 -10.31
C TYR A 102 -5.08 9.23 -9.92
N MET A 103 -4.17 9.28 -8.97
CA MET A 103 -3.48 10.48 -8.52
C MET A 103 -2.01 10.15 -8.28
N LYS A 104 -1.13 11.14 -8.37
CA LYS A 104 0.18 11.08 -7.74
C LYS A 104 0.12 11.74 -6.37
N GLU A 105 0.89 11.18 -5.44
CA GLU A 105 1.04 11.72 -4.11
C GLU A 105 2.44 11.40 -3.53
N ALA A 106 2.79 12.06 -2.44
CA ALA A 106 3.78 11.59 -1.49
C ALA A 106 3.19 10.48 -0.62
N ILE A 107 3.93 9.37 -0.50
CA ILE A 107 3.59 8.29 0.42
C ILE A 107 4.75 8.09 1.37
N THR A 108 4.44 8.09 2.66
CA THR A 108 5.38 7.67 3.70
C THR A 108 5.04 6.25 4.11
N VAL A 109 5.98 5.33 3.86
CA VAL A 109 5.87 3.92 4.18
C VAL A 109 6.78 3.61 5.36
N ALA A 110 6.16 3.37 6.51
CA ALA A 110 6.68 2.79 7.75
C ALA A 110 8.17 3.00 8.09
N GLN A 111 8.73 2.09 8.90
CA GLN A 111 10.07 2.24 9.45
C GLN A 111 11.09 1.66 8.47
N PHE A 112 12.02 2.51 8.04
CA PHE A 112 13.13 2.16 7.16
C PHE A 112 14.36 1.75 7.97
N TYR A 113 14.96 0.63 7.58
CA TYR A 113 16.11 0.04 8.24
C TYR A 113 17.27 -0.15 7.26
N CYS A 114 18.48 0.05 7.77
CA CYS A 114 19.73 -0.23 7.07
C CYS A 114 20.61 -1.22 7.86
N VAL A 115 21.21 -2.18 7.16
CA VAL A 115 22.19 -3.14 7.71
C VAL A 115 23.63 -2.77 7.31
N HIS A 116 23.83 -1.97 6.25
CA HIS A 116 25.17 -1.67 5.73
C HIS A 116 26.14 -1.01 6.75
N PHE A 117 25.64 -0.46 7.85
CA PHE A 117 26.45 0.20 8.87
C PHE A 117 26.81 -0.69 10.07
N THR A 118 26.10 -1.79 10.34
CA THR A 118 26.36 -2.67 11.50
C THR A 118 25.87 -4.10 11.25
N THR A 119 26.30 -5.09 12.03
CA THR A 119 25.75 -6.46 11.97
C THR A 119 24.31 -6.57 12.48
N GLN A 120 23.69 -5.46 12.89
CA GLN A 120 22.31 -5.36 13.34
C GLN A 120 21.54 -4.33 12.51
N PRO A 121 20.24 -4.54 12.24
CA PRO A 121 19.43 -3.50 11.60
C PRO A 121 19.39 -2.22 12.44
N VAL A 122 19.65 -1.08 11.81
CA VAL A 122 19.49 0.25 12.42
C VAL A 122 18.28 0.92 11.80
N GLN A 123 17.31 1.32 12.62
CA GLN A 123 16.20 2.15 12.18
C GLN A 123 16.73 3.53 11.81
N ILE A 124 16.52 3.95 10.57
CA ILE A 124 16.95 5.24 10.06
C ILE A 124 15.83 6.29 10.18
N GLY A 125 14.58 5.85 10.14
CA GLY A 125 13.41 6.72 10.26
C GLY A 125 12.28 6.25 9.36
N GLU A 126 11.42 7.17 8.93
CA GLU A 126 10.41 6.91 7.90
C GLU A 126 10.92 7.36 6.53
N VAL A 127 10.52 6.66 5.46
CA VAL A 127 10.85 7.06 4.08
C VAL A 127 9.61 7.59 3.38
N MET A 128 9.70 8.86 2.98
CA MET A 128 8.72 9.52 2.13
C MET A 128 9.17 9.41 0.67
N VAL A 129 8.30 8.86 -0.18
CA VAL A 129 8.50 8.76 -1.62
C VAL A 129 7.48 9.65 -2.32
N GLN A 130 7.95 10.60 -3.12
CA GLN A 130 7.09 11.54 -3.85
C GLN A 130 6.74 11.01 -5.24
N GLY A 131 5.60 11.45 -5.77
CA GLY A 131 5.18 11.14 -7.13
C GLY A 131 4.67 9.71 -7.32
N VAL A 132 4.27 9.05 -6.23
CA VAL A 132 3.73 7.69 -6.26
C VAL A 132 2.30 7.73 -6.77
N ILE A 133 2.02 6.92 -7.78
CA ILE A 133 0.70 6.73 -8.38
C ILE A 133 -0.10 5.72 -7.56
N LEU A 134 -1.29 6.14 -7.13
CA LEU A 134 -2.33 5.35 -6.50
C LEU A 134 -3.70 5.88 -6.92
N ALA A 135 -4.80 5.28 -6.46
CA ALA A 135 -6.14 5.78 -6.77
C ALA A 135 -6.84 6.40 -5.56
N GLU A 136 -7.54 7.51 -5.81
CA GLU A 136 -8.57 8.02 -4.92
C GLU A 136 -9.93 7.44 -5.35
N ALA A 137 -10.62 6.77 -4.43
CA ALA A 137 -11.90 6.11 -4.69
C ALA A 137 -13.05 7.08 -4.43
N PHE A 138 -13.97 7.18 -5.39
CA PHE A 138 -15.15 8.04 -5.36
C PHE A 138 -16.45 7.28 -5.10
N GLU A 139 -16.51 6.00 -5.40
CA GLU A 139 -17.73 5.23 -5.23
C GLU A 139 -17.44 3.76 -4.92
N GLN A 140 -18.23 3.19 -4.03
CA GLN A 140 -18.42 1.76 -3.87
C GLN A 140 -19.84 1.39 -4.30
N SER A 141 -19.97 0.48 -5.25
CA SER A 141 -21.26 -0.08 -5.69
C SER A 141 -21.25 -1.61 -5.65
N GLY A 142 -22.43 -2.22 -5.81
CA GLY A 142 -22.62 -3.67 -5.85
C GLY A 142 -23.22 -4.27 -4.58
N ALA A 143 -23.33 -5.61 -4.56
CA ALA A 143 -24.06 -6.37 -3.53
C ALA A 143 -23.14 -6.79 -2.37
N CYS A 144 -22.39 -5.84 -1.82
CA CYS A 144 -21.41 -6.12 -0.77
C CYS A 144 -21.60 -5.26 0.48
N SER A 145 -20.77 -5.51 1.49
CA SER A 145 -20.82 -4.75 2.75
C SER A 145 -20.67 -3.25 2.48
N GLN A 146 -21.61 -2.47 3.01
CA GLN A 146 -21.60 -1.02 2.89
C GLN A 146 -20.46 -0.36 3.66
N THR A 147 -19.89 -1.07 4.64
CA THR A 147 -18.78 -0.60 5.47
C THR A 147 -17.61 -1.56 5.44
N ARG A 148 -16.40 -1.01 5.55
CA ARG A 148 -15.13 -1.74 5.66
C ARG A 148 -14.38 -1.24 6.90
N PRO A 149 -13.58 -2.10 7.56
CA PRO A 149 -12.81 -1.72 8.73
C PRO A 149 -11.43 -1.12 8.39
N PHE A 150 -11.23 -0.69 7.14
CA PHE A 150 -10.01 -0.10 6.60
C PHE A 150 -10.37 0.95 5.55
N ASP A 151 -9.51 1.94 5.38
CA ASP A 151 -9.73 3.13 4.56
C ASP A 151 -9.35 2.93 3.09
N GLY A 152 -8.56 1.89 2.82
CA GLY A 152 -8.07 1.57 1.50
C GLY A 152 -7.46 0.18 1.39
N ILE A 153 -6.99 -0.14 0.20
CA ILE A 153 -6.22 -1.35 -0.10
C ILE A 153 -4.81 -0.92 -0.52
N PHE A 154 -3.81 -1.64 -0.02
CA PHE A 154 -2.44 -1.62 -0.50
C PHE A 154 -2.17 -2.91 -1.27
N GLY A 155 -2.12 -2.82 -2.60
CA GLY A 155 -1.93 -3.98 -3.48
C GLY A 155 -0.48 -4.49 -3.44
N LEU A 156 -0.31 -5.80 -3.29
CA LEU A 156 1.01 -6.44 -3.13
C LEU A 156 1.50 -7.20 -4.37
N CYS A 157 0.86 -7.05 -5.53
CA CYS A 157 1.44 -7.57 -6.76
C CYS A 157 2.83 -6.96 -7.01
N LEU A 158 3.82 -7.83 -7.27
CA LEU A 158 5.18 -7.41 -7.58
C LEU A 158 5.31 -6.70 -8.93
N SER A 159 4.37 -6.94 -9.84
CA SER A 159 4.34 -6.28 -11.15
C SER A 159 2.93 -6.08 -11.70
N SER A 160 2.79 -5.07 -12.57
CA SER A 160 1.59 -4.87 -13.37
C SER A 160 1.32 -6.09 -14.27
N LYS A 161 0.06 -6.53 -14.38
CA LYS A 161 -0.32 -7.68 -15.22
C LYS A 161 -0.29 -7.35 -16.72
N THR A 162 -0.46 -6.08 -17.10
CA THR A 162 -0.41 -5.63 -18.49
C THR A 162 0.30 -4.27 -18.60
N PRO A 163 0.86 -3.92 -19.78
CA PRO A 163 1.53 -2.63 -19.99
C PRO A 163 0.61 -1.40 -19.88
N GLU A 164 -0.71 -1.60 -19.92
CA GLU A 164 -1.72 -0.53 -19.93
C GLU A 164 -2.17 -0.12 -18.52
N THR A 165 -1.89 -0.94 -17.51
CA THR A 165 -2.18 -0.63 -16.11
C THR A 165 -1.11 0.29 -15.51
N GLU A 166 -1.51 1.14 -14.57
CA GLU A 166 -0.55 1.92 -13.78
C GLU A 166 0.41 0.98 -13.02
N PRO A 167 1.67 1.39 -12.79
CA PRO A 167 2.63 0.57 -12.08
C PRO A 167 2.14 0.27 -10.66
N THR A 168 2.45 -0.92 -10.14
CA THR A 168 2.08 -1.23 -8.75
C THR A 168 2.89 -0.34 -7.81
N ILE A 169 2.36 -0.06 -6.62
CA ILE A 169 3.10 0.71 -5.63
C ILE A 169 4.44 0.05 -5.30
N PHE A 170 4.50 -1.28 -5.34
CA PHE A 170 5.73 -2.04 -5.11
C PHE A 170 6.79 -1.78 -6.19
N GLU A 171 6.41 -1.78 -7.47
CA GLU A 171 7.31 -1.40 -8.57
C GLU A 171 7.83 0.02 -8.43
N GLN A 172 6.97 0.95 -8.01
CA GLN A 172 7.32 2.35 -7.83
C GLN A 172 8.32 2.50 -6.69
N LEU A 173 8.03 1.96 -5.50
CA LEU A 173 8.94 2.01 -4.35
C LEU A 173 10.30 1.36 -4.64
N TYR A 174 10.31 0.24 -5.37
CA TYR A 174 11.54 -0.41 -5.81
C TYR A 174 12.36 0.48 -6.75
N LYS A 175 11.72 1.10 -7.76
CA LYS A 175 12.37 2.04 -8.68
C LYS A 175 12.93 3.29 -7.97
N HIS A 176 12.31 3.71 -6.87
CA HIS A 176 12.80 4.78 -6.01
C HIS A 176 13.97 4.35 -5.08
N GLY A 177 14.38 3.08 -5.11
CA GLY A 177 15.49 2.58 -4.30
C GLY A 177 15.16 2.47 -2.81
N THR A 178 13.87 2.32 -2.48
CA THR A 178 13.37 2.25 -1.09
C THR A 178 13.76 0.93 -0.41
N PHE A 179 14.03 -0.11 -1.18
CA PHE A 179 14.53 -1.41 -0.71
C PHE A 179 15.34 -2.09 -1.82
N ASP A 180 16.26 -2.95 -1.44
CA ASP A 180 17.26 -3.50 -2.37
C ASP A 180 16.73 -4.68 -3.20
N THR A 181 15.74 -5.41 -2.68
CA THR A 181 15.18 -6.59 -3.35
C THR A 181 13.68 -6.48 -3.47
N ALA A 182 13.16 -6.79 -4.65
CA ALA A 182 11.72 -6.83 -4.95
C ALA A 182 11.01 -8.07 -4.34
N VAL A 183 11.11 -8.24 -3.02
CA VAL A 183 10.47 -9.30 -2.24
C VAL A 183 9.76 -8.68 -1.03
N PHE A 184 8.60 -9.22 -0.64
CA PHE A 184 7.96 -8.92 0.63
C PHE A 184 7.70 -10.21 1.42
N SER A 185 7.50 -10.07 2.73
CA SER A 185 7.11 -11.17 3.61
C SER A 185 6.01 -10.69 4.55
N ILE A 186 5.05 -11.56 4.83
CA ILE A 186 3.98 -11.27 5.79
C ILE A 186 4.07 -12.29 6.91
N TRP A 187 4.19 -11.79 8.13
CA TRP A 187 4.17 -12.62 9.33
C TRP A 187 2.83 -12.44 10.05
N PHE A 188 2.09 -13.54 10.20
CA PHE A 188 0.87 -13.59 10.98
C PHE A 188 1.20 -14.15 12.37
N LYS A 189 0.91 -13.38 13.42
CA LYS A 189 0.90 -13.90 14.79
C LYS A 189 -0.22 -14.95 14.89
N PRO A 190 0.08 -16.17 15.41
CA PRO A 190 -0.93 -17.20 15.69
C PRO A 190 -2.02 -16.73 16.65
#